data_AF-A0AAP3E1E1-F1
#
_entry.id   AF-A0AAP3E1E1-F1
#
_cell.length_a   1.000
_cell.length_b   1.000
_cell.length_c   1.000
_cell.angle_alpha   90.00
_cell.angle_beta   90.00
_cell.angle_gamma   90.00
#
_symmetry.space_group_name_H-M   'P 1'
#
loop_
_entity.id
_entity.type
_entity.pdbx_description
1 polymer ?
#
loop_
_entity_poly.entity_id
_entity_poly.type
_entity_poly.pdbx_seq_one_letter_code
_entity_poly.pdbx_strand_id
1 'polypeptide(L)'
;MIDRLLGRASLKARIDELEDENERLQKRFEAESERRSDAVTARQEAEERQNRLEDRIAQLEGELERLEDDGGVDLEYRRRERLRGERLEAVLDRLSSFRTGPEGALTATVGTSAGGSERVRNGNGNGESGGEDAHGVPEPVADALGDRAALAGDAAPCLVCVDDASLVSVALEGPLVPALEPAWNDRFDLEAEWFQPSGTYALALVRADLFAIGVYEGRDRVDYRGFESDVKGSHSKGGFSQARFERIRDGQIDDHLERCRETIADVRRGVDGDVPLYLAGQRGAVDAVAEEVDADATAAVDATGDPKPALEDAYHSFFTVELSVL
;
A
#
# COMPACT_ATOMS: atom_id res chain seq x y z
N MET A 1 -75.17 36.25 -2.92
CA MET A 1 -75.09 37.74 -3.02
C MET A 1 -74.94 38.42 -1.65
N ILE A 2 -75.43 37.82 -0.55
CA ILE A 2 -75.30 38.32 0.83
C ILE A 2 -73.86 38.19 1.40
N ASP A 3 -73.12 37.13 1.08
CA ASP A 3 -71.74 36.94 1.59
C ASP A 3 -70.72 37.96 1.07
N ARG A 4 -71.01 38.65 -0.03
CA ARG A 4 -70.20 39.74 -0.60
C ARG A 4 -70.47 41.09 0.08
N LEU A 5 -71.68 41.29 0.62
CA LEU A 5 -72.13 42.51 1.30
C LEU A 5 -71.75 42.56 2.79
N LEU A 6 -71.44 41.40 3.40
CA LEU A 6 -71.11 41.27 4.83
C LEU A 6 -69.61 41.02 5.12
N GLY A 7 -68.71 41.17 4.14
CA GLY A 7 -67.26 40.97 4.34
C GLY A 7 -66.81 39.52 4.59
N ARG A 8 -67.74 38.55 4.56
CA ARG A 8 -67.45 37.13 4.79
C ARG A 8 -66.60 36.51 3.68
N ALA A 9 -66.80 36.94 2.43
CA ALA A 9 -66.00 36.49 1.30
C ALA A 9 -64.53 36.89 1.40
N SER A 10 -64.22 38.12 1.85
CA SER A 10 -62.85 38.58 2.06
C SER A 10 -62.19 37.92 3.27
N LEU A 11 -62.95 37.68 4.34
CA LEU A 11 -62.46 36.92 5.50
C LEU A 11 -62.15 35.47 5.12
N LYS A 12 -63.00 34.83 4.31
CA LYS A 12 -62.75 33.47 3.84
C LYS A 12 -61.50 33.38 2.97
N ALA A 13 -61.32 34.30 2.02
CA ALA A 13 -60.10 34.36 1.22
C ALA A 13 -58.84 34.59 2.07
N ARG A 14 -58.94 35.39 3.15
CA ARG A 14 -57.83 35.60 4.07
C ARG A 14 -57.55 34.37 4.95
N ILE A 15 -58.59 33.62 5.32
CA ILE A 15 -58.44 32.34 6.03
C ILE A 15 -57.73 31.34 5.11
N ASP A 16 -58.19 31.18 3.87
CA ASP A 16 -57.56 30.27 2.90
C ASP A 16 -56.07 30.65 2.66
N GLU A 17 -55.77 31.95 2.53
CA GLU A 17 -54.38 32.44 2.41
C GLU A 17 -53.53 32.15 3.66
N LEU A 18 -54.09 32.36 4.84
CA LEU A 18 -53.40 32.09 6.11
C LEU A 18 -53.21 30.59 6.35
N GLU A 19 -54.15 29.75 5.91
CA GLU A 19 -54.04 28.28 5.96
C GLU A 19 -52.92 27.78 5.04
N ASP A 20 -52.86 28.29 3.81
CA ASP A 20 -51.76 28.01 2.86
C ASP A 20 -50.40 28.47 3.41
N GLU A 21 -50.35 29.65 4.03
CA GLU A 21 -49.14 30.18 4.66
C GLU A 21 -48.71 29.32 5.86
N ASN A 22 -49.67 28.85 6.67
CA ASN A 22 -49.42 27.97 7.80
C ASN A 22 -48.84 26.62 7.33
N GLU A 23 -49.43 26.03 6.29
CA GLU A 23 -48.94 24.76 5.74
C GLU A 23 -47.51 24.90 5.19
N ARG A 24 -47.19 26.01 4.53
CA ARG A 24 -45.82 26.32 4.07
C ARG A 24 -44.85 26.55 5.22
N LEU A 25 -45.27 27.23 6.29
CA LEU A 25 -44.47 27.44 7.49
C LEU A 25 -44.19 26.11 8.20
N GLN A 26 -45.20 25.27 8.34
CA GLN A 26 -45.09 23.96 8.97
C GLN A 26 -44.14 23.05 8.19
N LYS A 27 -44.30 22.95 6.87
CA LYS A 27 -43.37 22.19 6.01
C LYS A 27 -41.92 22.66 6.13
N ARG A 28 -41.69 23.97 6.22
CA ARG A 28 -40.34 24.52 6.43
C ARG A 28 -39.78 24.16 7.80
N PHE A 29 -40.60 24.24 8.85
CA PHE A 29 -40.20 23.87 10.20
C PHE A 29 -39.86 22.38 10.30
N GLU A 30 -40.69 21.50 9.71
CA GLU A 30 -40.43 20.06 9.67
C GLU A 30 -39.11 19.75 8.95
N ALA A 31 -38.86 20.34 7.78
CA ALA A 31 -37.61 20.16 7.06
C ALA A 31 -36.37 20.71 7.82
N GLU A 32 -36.53 21.79 8.58
CA GLU A 32 -35.44 22.34 9.40
C GLU A 32 -35.18 21.48 10.65
N SER A 33 -36.25 21.00 11.29
CA SER A 33 -36.17 20.05 12.40
C SER A 33 -35.52 18.73 11.99
N GLU A 34 -35.83 18.21 10.80
CA GLU A 34 -35.23 17.00 10.24
C GLU A 34 -33.72 17.20 10.00
N ARG A 35 -33.33 18.29 9.33
CA ARG A 35 -31.90 18.63 9.12
C ARG A 35 -31.13 18.76 10.43
N ARG A 36 -31.75 19.34 11.45
CA ARG A 36 -31.14 19.48 12.78
C ARG A 36 -30.95 18.11 13.43
N SER A 37 -31.95 17.23 13.33
CA SER A 37 -31.85 15.86 13.82
C SER A 37 -30.71 15.12 13.13
N ASP A 38 -30.64 15.16 11.80
CA ASP A 38 -29.59 14.52 11.01
C ASP A 38 -28.19 15.03 11.37
N ALA A 39 -28.06 16.34 11.57
CA ALA A 39 -26.78 16.94 11.98
C ALA A 39 -26.33 16.48 13.38
N VAL A 40 -27.27 16.30 14.32
CA VAL A 40 -26.95 15.75 15.65
C VAL A 40 -26.52 14.29 15.52
N THR A 41 -27.24 13.48 14.76
CA THR A 41 -26.89 12.07 14.52
C THR A 41 -25.51 11.96 13.89
N ALA A 42 -25.23 12.74 12.84
CA ALA A 42 -23.92 12.75 12.18
C ALA A 42 -22.79 13.15 13.14
N ARG A 43 -23.05 14.09 14.06
CA ARG A 43 -22.07 14.47 15.09
C ARG A 43 -21.84 13.33 16.09
N GLN A 44 -22.90 12.67 16.54
CA GLN A 44 -22.80 11.52 17.47
C GLN A 44 -22.03 10.36 16.84
N GLU A 45 -22.30 10.03 15.58
CA GLU A 45 -21.56 9.00 14.85
C GLU A 45 -20.07 9.34 14.70
N ALA A 46 -19.74 10.62 14.49
CA ALA A 46 -18.35 11.09 14.44
C ALA A 46 -17.66 11.00 15.82
N GLU A 47 -18.35 11.41 16.89
CA GLU A 47 -17.87 11.29 18.28
C GLU A 47 -17.65 9.81 18.65
N GLU A 48 -18.59 8.91 18.31
CA GLU A 48 -18.42 7.47 18.53
C GLU A 48 -17.21 6.91 17.77
N ARG A 49 -17.00 7.34 16.53
CA ARG A 49 -15.84 6.91 15.74
C ARG A 49 -14.54 7.41 16.36
N GLN A 50 -14.51 8.64 16.85
CA GLN A 50 -13.34 9.19 17.54
C GLN A 50 -13.02 8.36 18.79
N ASN A 51 -14.02 8.12 19.65
CA ASN A 51 -13.84 7.32 20.87
C ASN A 51 -13.32 5.91 20.55
N ARG A 52 -13.87 5.24 19.53
CA ARG A 52 -13.40 3.91 19.10
C ARG A 52 -11.95 3.94 18.61
N LEU A 53 -11.55 5.00 17.91
CA LEU A 53 -10.17 5.16 17.44
C LEU A 53 -9.23 5.45 18.62
N GLU A 54 -9.62 6.29 19.57
CA GLU A 54 -8.86 6.58 20.79
C GLU A 54 -8.69 5.32 21.65
N ASP A 55 -9.75 4.53 21.85
CA ASP A 55 -9.68 3.25 22.55
C ASP A 55 -8.72 2.27 21.85
N ARG A 56 -8.73 2.26 20.51
CA ARG A 56 -7.82 1.42 19.74
C ARG A 56 -6.37 1.88 19.83
N ILE A 57 -6.12 3.20 19.83
CA ILE A 57 -4.79 3.76 20.05
C ILE A 57 -4.29 3.35 21.44
N ALA A 58 -5.08 3.56 22.49
CA ALA A 58 -4.70 3.17 23.85
C ALA A 58 -4.45 1.66 23.98
N GLN A 59 -5.23 0.82 23.28
CA GLN A 59 -4.98 -0.61 23.22
C GLN A 59 -3.63 -0.92 22.53
N LEU A 60 -3.37 -0.31 21.37
CA LEU A 60 -2.14 -0.52 20.61
C LEU A 60 -0.91 -0.03 21.36
N GLU A 61 -0.99 1.13 22.03
CA GLU A 61 0.06 1.65 22.90
C GLU A 61 0.36 0.66 24.04
N GLY A 62 -0.66 0.10 24.67
CA GLY A 62 -0.47 -0.93 25.71
C GLY A 62 -0.03 -2.30 25.17
N GLU A 63 -0.26 -2.61 23.89
CA GLU A 63 0.32 -3.78 23.20
C GLU A 63 1.80 -3.54 22.90
N LEU A 64 2.15 -2.33 22.45
CA LEU A 64 3.52 -1.90 22.18
C LEU A 64 4.37 -1.91 23.45
N GLU A 65 3.88 -1.31 24.54
CA GLU A 65 4.59 -1.29 25.84
C GLU A 65 4.88 -2.71 26.35
N ARG A 66 3.93 -3.64 26.16
CA ARG A 66 4.14 -5.06 26.53
C ARG A 66 5.17 -5.75 25.64
N LEU A 67 5.20 -5.43 24.34
CA LEU A 67 6.21 -5.94 23.41
C LEU A 67 7.60 -5.38 23.73
N GLU A 68 7.69 -4.12 24.16
CA GLU A 68 8.93 -3.49 24.63
C GLU A 68 9.42 -4.11 25.96
N ASP A 69 8.51 -4.44 26.89
CA ASP A 69 8.84 -5.01 28.21
C ASP A 69 9.17 -6.52 28.19
N ASP A 70 8.73 -7.29 27.18
CA ASP A 70 8.90 -8.76 27.13
C ASP A 70 10.33 -9.25 26.77
N GLY A 71 11.35 -8.37 26.83
CA GLY A 71 12.72 -8.81 27.13
C GLY A 71 13.71 -8.88 25.96
N GLY A 72 13.55 -8.07 24.92
CA GLY A 72 14.65 -7.76 23.98
C GLY A 72 15.56 -6.67 24.54
N VAL A 73 16.85 -6.68 24.20
CA VAL A 73 17.65 -5.46 24.27
C VAL A 73 16.93 -4.43 23.38
N ASP A 74 16.75 -3.19 23.85
CA ASP A 74 16.20 -2.09 23.07
C ASP A 74 17.18 -1.78 21.93
N LEU A 75 17.06 -2.55 20.85
CA LEU A 75 17.93 -2.51 19.69
C LEU A 75 17.34 -1.49 18.73
N GLU A 76 18.06 -0.40 18.54
CA GLU A 76 17.72 0.61 17.56
C GLU A 76 18.64 0.49 16.34
N TYR A 77 18.08 0.76 15.17
CA TYR A 77 18.87 0.96 13.96
C TYR A 77 19.84 2.11 14.17
N ARG A 78 21.14 1.86 13.94
CA ARG A 78 22.16 2.91 14.01
C ARG A 78 21.89 4.04 13.04
N ARG A 79 21.29 3.72 11.89
CA ARG A 79 20.89 4.68 10.87
C ARG A 79 19.86 4.08 9.93
N ARG A 80 18.87 4.89 9.54
CA ARG A 80 17.99 4.63 8.40
C ARG A 80 18.16 5.74 7.36
N GLU A 81 18.28 5.38 6.09
CA GLU A 81 18.42 6.31 4.97
C GLU A 81 17.58 5.83 3.77
N ARG A 82 16.73 6.71 3.22
CA ARG A 82 16.03 6.45 1.96
C ARG A 82 16.93 6.88 0.80
N LEU A 83 17.32 5.94 -0.04
CA LEU A 83 18.27 6.11 -1.12
C LEU A 83 17.56 6.09 -2.48
N ARG A 84 17.97 7.00 -3.37
CA ARG A 84 17.53 7.08 -4.77
C ARG A 84 18.62 7.71 -5.63
N GLY A 85 18.53 7.52 -6.95
CA GLY A 85 19.34 8.25 -7.90
C GLY A 85 20.85 8.04 -7.71
N GLU A 86 21.64 9.08 -7.91
CA GLU A 86 23.10 9.09 -7.72
C GLU A 86 23.52 8.66 -6.30
N ARG A 87 22.68 8.93 -5.29
CA ARG A 87 22.98 8.58 -3.91
C ARG A 87 22.88 7.08 -3.68
N LEU A 88 21.90 6.41 -4.29
CA LEU A 88 21.77 4.96 -4.28
C LEU A 88 22.96 4.31 -5.00
N GLU A 89 23.26 4.76 -6.22
CA GLU A 89 24.41 4.29 -7.00
C GLU A 89 25.71 4.36 -6.19
N ALA A 90 25.98 5.51 -5.56
CA ALA A 90 27.18 5.68 -4.74
C ALA A 90 27.24 4.80 -3.49
N VAL A 91 26.10 4.32 -2.96
CA VAL A 91 26.08 3.37 -1.84
C VAL A 91 26.30 1.95 -2.35
N LEU A 92 25.62 1.55 -3.42
CA LEU A 92 25.79 0.24 -4.05
C LEU A 92 27.22 0.04 -4.57
N ASP A 93 27.83 1.07 -5.16
CA ASP A 93 29.25 1.06 -5.58
C ASP A 93 30.19 0.83 -4.39
N ARG A 94 29.90 1.44 -3.22
CA ARG A 94 30.71 1.24 -2.02
C ARG A 94 30.58 -0.19 -1.50
N LEU A 95 29.36 -0.69 -1.38
CA LEU A 95 29.13 -2.06 -0.91
C LEU A 95 29.75 -3.08 -1.87
N SER A 96 29.53 -2.93 -3.18
CA SER A 96 30.12 -3.83 -4.19
C SER A 96 31.64 -3.72 -4.29
N SER A 97 32.26 -2.61 -3.85
CA SER A 97 33.72 -2.47 -3.77
C SER A 97 34.36 -3.14 -2.55
N PHE A 98 33.58 -3.54 -1.55
CA PHE A 98 34.08 -4.16 -0.33
C PHE A 98 34.71 -5.52 -0.62
N ARG A 99 35.90 -5.77 -0.06
CA ARG A 99 36.69 -6.99 -0.28
C ARG A 99 37.25 -7.49 1.05
N THR A 100 37.15 -8.79 1.26
CA THR A 100 37.62 -9.48 2.47
C THR A 100 38.51 -10.67 2.12
N GLY A 101 38.94 -11.42 3.13
CA GLY A 101 39.38 -12.80 2.90
C GLY A 101 38.24 -13.69 2.41
N PRO A 102 38.53 -14.92 1.97
CA PRO A 102 37.50 -15.92 1.71
C PRO A 102 36.59 -16.06 2.94
N GLU A 103 35.28 -16.14 2.70
CA GLU A 103 34.27 -16.25 3.75
C GLU A 103 34.17 -15.05 4.70
N GLY A 104 34.58 -13.85 4.26
CA GLY A 104 34.52 -12.63 5.09
C GLY A 104 33.31 -11.73 4.84
N ALA A 105 32.52 -11.98 3.80
CA ALA A 105 31.35 -11.18 3.46
C ALA A 105 30.11 -12.07 3.28
N LEU A 106 29.14 -11.95 4.18
CA LEU A 106 27.85 -12.62 4.11
C LEU A 106 26.86 -11.77 3.32
N THR A 107 26.20 -12.39 2.35
CA THR A 107 25.01 -11.85 1.69
C THR A 107 23.87 -12.84 1.82
N ALA A 108 22.68 -12.38 2.20
CA ALA A 108 21.52 -13.24 2.39
C ALA A 108 20.22 -12.45 2.27
N THR A 109 19.16 -13.11 1.81
CA THR A 109 17.82 -12.53 1.84
C THR A 109 17.07 -12.94 3.10
N VAL A 110 16.36 -12.00 3.69
CA VAL A 110 15.51 -12.21 4.88
C VAL A 110 14.04 -11.98 4.50
N GLY A 111 13.15 -12.87 4.95
CA GLY A 111 11.69 -12.74 4.80
C GLY A 111 11.10 -13.03 3.42
N THR A 112 11.91 -13.42 2.42
CA THR A 112 11.37 -14.04 1.20
C THR A 112 11.06 -15.51 1.50
N SER A 113 9.93 -15.77 2.14
CA SER A 113 9.35 -17.10 1.99
C SER A 113 9.00 -17.22 0.51
N ALA A 114 9.65 -18.13 -0.22
CA ALA A 114 9.35 -18.40 -1.63
C ALA A 114 7.85 -18.78 -1.77
N GLY A 115 7.00 -17.77 -1.98
CA GLY A 115 5.56 -17.87 -2.07
C GLY A 115 5.14 -18.31 -3.45
N GLY A 116 5.51 -19.53 -3.83
CA GLY A 116 5.16 -20.16 -5.10
C GLY A 116 4.82 -21.63 -4.89
N SER A 117 3.64 -21.90 -4.32
CA SER A 117 2.98 -23.22 -4.32
C SER A 117 3.79 -24.41 -3.77
N GLU A 118 3.81 -24.56 -2.44
CA GLU A 118 3.77 -25.90 -1.87
C GLU A 118 2.86 -25.92 -0.63
N ARG A 119 1.56 -26.10 -0.88
CA ARG A 119 0.66 -26.63 0.13
C ARG A 119 1.17 -28.01 0.50
N VAL A 120 1.98 -28.11 1.54
CA VAL A 120 2.30 -29.38 2.19
C VAL A 120 0.98 -30.00 2.62
N ARG A 121 0.59 -31.02 1.85
CA ARG A 121 -0.50 -31.92 2.18
C ARG A 121 -0.10 -32.69 3.43
N ASN A 122 -1.03 -32.75 4.39
CA ASN A 122 -1.05 -33.64 5.54
C ASN A 122 -0.28 -34.96 5.31
N GLY A 123 0.66 -35.25 6.21
CA GLY A 123 1.25 -36.57 6.37
C GLY A 123 1.83 -36.73 7.77
N ASN A 124 1.13 -37.48 8.63
CA ASN A 124 1.64 -37.94 9.92
C ASN A 124 3.04 -38.56 9.78
N GLY A 125 4.01 -38.05 10.53
CA GLY A 125 5.30 -38.70 10.71
C GLY A 125 6.12 -37.95 11.75
N ASN A 126 6.39 -38.59 12.88
CA ASN A 126 7.31 -38.09 13.90
C ASN A 126 8.67 -37.74 13.26
N GLY A 127 9.04 -36.47 13.33
CA GLY A 127 10.35 -35.95 12.98
C GLY A 127 10.61 -34.75 13.87
N GLU A 128 11.77 -34.73 14.51
CA GLU A 128 12.19 -33.75 15.50
C GLU A 128 11.98 -32.32 14.99
N SER A 129 11.27 -31.51 15.78
CA SER A 129 11.07 -30.09 15.57
C SER A 129 12.43 -29.37 15.71
N GLY A 130 13.19 -29.30 14.62
CA GLY A 130 14.19 -28.25 14.44
C GLY A 130 13.47 -26.91 14.40
N GLY A 131 13.95 -25.95 15.18
CA GLY A 131 13.29 -24.67 15.40
C GLY A 131 12.99 -23.95 14.09
N GLU A 132 11.70 -23.68 13.86
CA GLU A 132 11.31 -22.57 12.99
C GLU A 132 11.61 -21.30 13.80
N ASP A 133 12.80 -20.75 13.61
CA ASP A 133 13.23 -19.53 14.31
C ASP A 133 12.29 -18.37 13.99
N ALA A 134 11.94 -17.62 15.04
CA ALA A 134 10.74 -16.80 15.15
C ALA A 134 10.64 -15.56 14.23
N HIS A 135 11.53 -15.36 13.25
CA HIS A 135 11.57 -14.12 12.44
C HIS A 135 11.88 -14.30 10.94
N GLY A 136 11.97 -15.53 10.43
CA GLY A 136 12.30 -15.75 9.00
C GLY A 136 13.72 -15.26 8.63
N VAL A 137 14.61 -15.17 9.61
CA VAL A 137 16.03 -14.81 9.47
C VAL A 137 16.85 -16.10 9.36
N PRO A 138 17.67 -16.28 8.30
CA PRO A 138 18.49 -17.49 8.16
C PRO A 138 19.55 -17.61 9.27
N GLU A 139 19.84 -18.84 9.72
CA GLU A 139 20.82 -19.14 10.79
C GLU A 139 22.19 -18.44 10.58
N PRO A 140 22.80 -18.43 9.38
CA PRO A 140 24.07 -17.73 9.17
C PRO A 140 23.99 -16.21 9.41
N VAL A 141 22.81 -15.60 9.18
CA VAL A 141 22.56 -14.19 9.45
C VAL A 141 22.37 -13.97 10.95
N ALA A 142 21.63 -14.87 11.62
CA ALA A 142 21.43 -14.83 13.05
C ALA A 142 22.75 -14.97 13.82
N ASP A 143 23.61 -15.89 13.41
CA ASP A 143 24.94 -16.09 13.99
C ASP A 143 25.84 -14.87 13.79
N ALA A 144 25.82 -14.25 12.61
CA ALA A 144 26.65 -13.09 12.30
C ALA A 144 26.22 -11.83 13.05
N LEU A 145 24.91 -11.65 13.26
CA LEU A 145 24.33 -10.46 13.88
C LEU A 145 24.15 -10.59 15.40
N GLY A 146 24.06 -11.81 15.92
CA GLY A 146 23.65 -12.08 17.31
C GLY A 146 22.29 -11.46 17.59
N ASP A 147 22.18 -10.72 18.70
CA ASP A 147 20.93 -10.06 19.11
C ASP A 147 20.35 -9.13 18.01
N ARG A 148 21.21 -8.55 17.15
CA ARG A 148 20.80 -7.65 16.05
C ARG A 148 20.04 -8.35 14.92
N ALA A 149 19.96 -9.68 14.93
CA ALA A 149 19.17 -10.43 13.95
C ALA A 149 17.69 -10.01 13.94
N ALA A 150 17.15 -9.59 15.09
CA ALA A 150 15.81 -9.03 15.19
C ALA A 150 15.60 -7.80 14.27
N LEU A 151 16.61 -6.92 14.17
CA LEU A 151 16.56 -5.76 13.27
C LEU A 151 16.52 -6.15 11.79
N ALA A 152 17.16 -7.27 11.42
CA ALA A 152 17.07 -7.79 10.06
C ALA A 152 15.69 -8.39 9.77
N GLY A 153 15.10 -9.07 10.75
CA GLY A 153 13.72 -9.57 10.68
C GLY A 153 12.69 -8.43 10.54
N ASP A 154 12.87 -7.35 11.30
CA ASP A 154 12.01 -6.16 11.25
C ASP A 154 12.10 -5.40 9.92
N ALA A 155 13.27 -5.43 9.27
CA ALA A 155 13.48 -4.84 7.95
C ALA A 155 13.02 -5.75 6.80
N ALA A 156 12.51 -6.94 7.08
CA ALA A 156 12.13 -7.89 6.04
C ALA A 156 10.87 -7.44 5.27
N PRO A 157 10.78 -7.70 3.95
CA PRO A 157 11.75 -8.42 3.13
C PRO A 157 12.95 -7.54 2.73
N CYS A 158 14.16 -8.02 2.97
CA CYS A 158 15.37 -7.25 2.65
C CYS A 158 16.56 -8.15 2.28
N LEU A 159 17.55 -7.52 1.65
CA LEU A 159 18.87 -8.09 1.44
C LEU A 159 19.83 -7.62 2.52
N VAL A 160 20.45 -8.56 3.23
CA VAL A 160 21.39 -8.29 4.31
C VAL A 160 22.83 -8.46 3.81
N CYS A 161 23.69 -7.53 4.18
CA CYS A 161 25.13 -7.55 3.94
C CYS A 161 25.89 -7.38 5.26
N VAL A 162 26.64 -8.39 5.67
CA VAL A 162 27.41 -8.40 6.94
C VAL A 162 28.83 -8.88 6.69
N ASP A 163 29.83 -8.21 7.25
CA ASP A 163 31.21 -8.70 7.22
C ASP A 163 31.63 -9.37 8.53
N ASP A 164 32.67 -10.20 8.44
CA ASP A 164 33.28 -10.92 9.57
C ASP A 164 33.92 -9.99 10.61
N ALA A 165 34.34 -8.79 10.22
CA ALA A 165 34.95 -7.79 11.10
C ALA A 165 33.95 -6.78 11.69
N SER A 166 32.64 -6.92 11.42
CA SER A 166 31.57 -6.03 11.90
C SER A 166 31.74 -4.55 11.49
N LEU A 167 32.43 -4.28 10.38
CA LEU A 167 32.56 -2.96 9.77
C LEU A 167 31.32 -2.57 8.97
N VAL A 168 30.63 -3.56 8.39
CA VAL A 168 29.44 -3.45 7.56
C VAL A 168 28.38 -4.40 8.14
N SER A 169 27.26 -3.84 8.54
CA SER A 169 26.07 -4.58 8.90
C SER A 169 24.87 -3.76 8.46
N VAL A 170 24.33 -4.11 7.29
CA VAL A 170 23.27 -3.34 6.64
C VAL A 170 22.19 -4.24 6.08
N ALA A 171 20.95 -3.74 6.10
CA ALA A 171 19.80 -4.29 5.40
C ALA A 171 19.35 -3.30 4.32
N LEU A 172 19.03 -3.82 3.14
CA LEU A 172 18.55 -3.09 1.98
C LEU A 172 17.16 -3.60 1.60
N GLU A 173 16.13 -2.77 1.80
CA GLU A 173 14.78 -3.03 1.30
C GLU A 173 14.63 -2.32 -0.05
N GLY A 174 14.34 -3.08 -1.11
CA GLY A 174 14.31 -2.59 -2.48
C GLY A 174 13.14 -3.16 -3.28
N PRO A 175 12.96 -2.66 -4.52
CA PRO A 175 11.85 -3.06 -5.39
C PRO A 175 11.90 -4.54 -5.79
N LEU A 176 13.11 -5.08 -5.98
CA LEU A 176 13.33 -6.51 -6.19
C LEU A 176 14.16 -7.04 -5.03
N VAL A 177 13.63 -8.05 -4.36
CA VAL A 177 14.35 -8.76 -3.30
C VAL A 177 14.68 -10.16 -3.84
N PRO A 178 15.94 -10.43 -4.24
CA PRO A 178 16.30 -11.71 -4.84
C PRO A 178 16.13 -12.84 -3.82
N ALA A 179 15.85 -14.06 -4.26
CA ALA A 179 15.81 -15.23 -3.39
C ALA A 179 17.21 -15.84 -3.23
N LEU A 180 18.07 -15.19 -2.46
CA LEU A 180 19.43 -15.65 -2.20
C LEU A 180 19.49 -16.47 -0.92
N GLU A 181 20.06 -17.67 -1.05
CA GLU A 181 20.54 -18.43 0.09
C GLU A 181 21.73 -17.71 0.75
N PRO A 182 21.89 -17.79 2.08
CA PRO A 182 23.01 -17.17 2.75
C PRO A 182 24.35 -17.71 2.24
N ALA A 183 25.22 -16.82 1.78
CA ALA A 183 26.53 -17.18 1.26
C ALA A 183 27.63 -16.26 1.80
N TRP A 184 28.67 -16.88 2.36
CA TRP A 184 29.91 -16.21 2.75
C TRP A 184 30.90 -16.25 1.60
N ASN A 185 31.35 -15.07 1.16
CA ASN A 185 32.25 -14.88 0.03
C ASN A 185 33.39 -13.89 0.38
N ASP A 186 34.24 -13.57 -0.60
CA ASP A 186 35.28 -12.53 -0.48
C ASP A 186 34.76 -11.10 -0.77
N ARG A 187 33.46 -10.97 -1.03
CA ARG A 187 32.73 -9.73 -1.36
C ARG A 187 31.23 -9.97 -1.17
N PHE A 188 30.44 -8.90 -1.11
CA PHE A 188 28.99 -9.00 -1.16
C PHE A 188 28.49 -9.38 -2.57
N ASP A 189 27.48 -10.24 -2.63
CA ASP A 189 26.82 -10.63 -3.87
C ASP A 189 25.67 -9.66 -4.16
N LEU A 190 25.99 -8.58 -4.87
CA LEU A 190 25.09 -7.45 -5.08
C LEU A 190 25.02 -7.10 -6.57
N GLU A 191 23.82 -7.12 -7.12
CA GLU A 191 23.54 -6.62 -8.46
C GLU A 191 22.74 -5.32 -8.36
N ALA A 192 23.20 -4.27 -9.05
CA ALA A 192 22.53 -2.97 -9.05
C ALA A 192 21.10 -3.05 -9.61
N GLU A 193 20.85 -4.03 -10.49
CA GLU A 193 19.59 -4.26 -11.20
C GLU A 193 18.44 -4.65 -10.25
N TRP A 194 18.75 -5.19 -9.06
CA TRP A 194 17.75 -5.47 -8.03
C TRP A 194 17.18 -4.19 -7.39
N PHE A 195 17.95 -3.10 -7.44
CA PHE A 195 17.59 -1.84 -6.80
C PHE A 195 17.17 -0.77 -7.81
N GLN A 196 17.71 -0.83 -9.02
CA GLN A 196 17.43 0.09 -10.09
C GLN A 196 17.49 -0.67 -11.44
N PRO A 197 16.37 -0.77 -12.17
CA PRO A 197 16.34 -1.49 -13.44
C PRO A 197 17.34 -0.87 -14.44
N SER A 198 18.04 -1.74 -15.16
CA SER A 198 18.83 -1.35 -16.32
C SER A 198 18.00 -1.55 -17.60
N GLY A 199 18.24 -0.73 -18.62
CA GLY A 199 17.56 -0.87 -19.91
C GLY A 199 16.09 -0.40 -19.93
N THR A 200 15.28 -1.05 -20.77
CA THR A 200 13.88 -0.70 -21.02
C THR A 200 12.94 -1.51 -20.14
N TYR A 201 11.98 -0.86 -19.49
CA TYR A 201 10.98 -1.51 -18.64
C TYR A 201 9.67 -0.73 -18.59
N ALA A 202 8.61 -1.36 -18.08
CA ALA A 202 7.32 -0.72 -17.84
C ALA A 202 7.01 -0.63 -16.34
N LEU A 203 6.46 0.49 -15.91
CA LEU A 203 5.88 0.65 -14.57
C LEU A 203 4.42 1.08 -14.70
N ALA A 204 3.51 0.32 -14.08
CA ALA A 204 2.10 0.64 -14.01
C ALA A 204 1.67 0.98 -12.57
N LEU A 205 1.01 2.13 -12.43
CA LEU A 205 0.22 2.50 -11.26
C LEU A 205 -1.20 1.98 -11.42
N VAL A 206 -1.64 1.12 -10.50
CA VAL A 206 -2.97 0.51 -10.47
C VAL A 206 -3.68 0.88 -9.17
N ARG A 207 -4.83 1.57 -9.30
CA ARG A 207 -5.75 1.86 -8.20
C ARG A 207 -7.14 1.39 -8.58
N ALA A 208 -8.08 1.43 -7.63
CA ALA A 208 -9.46 1.05 -7.90
C ALA A 208 -10.16 1.98 -8.91
N ASP A 209 -9.70 3.22 -9.06
CA ASP A 209 -10.31 4.30 -9.83
C ASP A 209 -9.36 4.98 -10.83
N LEU A 210 -8.07 4.61 -10.82
CA LEU A 210 -7.03 5.29 -11.58
C LEU A 210 -6.02 4.28 -12.09
N PHE A 211 -5.63 4.45 -13.35
CA PHE A 211 -4.57 3.69 -13.98
C PHE A 211 -3.61 4.60 -14.73
N ALA A 212 -2.32 4.31 -14.62
CA ALA A 212 -1.30 4.91 -15.45
C ALA A 212 -0.16 3.93 -15.68
N ILE A 213 0.41 3.92 -16.88
CA ILE A 213 1.57 3.11 -17.23
C ILE A 213 2.56 3.96 -18.01
N GLY A 214 3.83 3.80 -17.72
CA GLY A 214 4.93 4.40 -18.46
C GLY A 214 5.92 3.35 -18.92
N VAL A 215 6.49 3.55 -20.09
CA VAL A 215 7.69 2.83 -20.55
C VAL A 215 8.90 3.72 -20.27
N TYR A 216 9.95 3.14 -19.72
CA TYR A 216 11.14 3.83 -19.27
C TYR A 216 12.37 3.24 -19.95
N GLU A 217 13.34 4.08 -20.28
CA GLU A 217 14.71 3.70 -20.61
C GLU A 217 15.63 4.27 -19.52
N GLY A 218 16.15 3.41 -18.65
CA GLY A 218 16.87 3.84 -17.45
C GLY A 218 15.96 4.66 -16.53
N ARG A 219 16.13 5.99 -16.51
CA ARG A 219 15.32 6.91 -15.68
C ARG A 219 14.35 7.77 -16.48
N ASP A 220 14.43 7.73 -17.80
CA ASP A 220 13.65 8.59 -18.67
C ASP A 220 12.39 7.87 -19.14
N ARG A 221 11.22 8.49 -18.92
CA ARG A 221 9.94 7.97 -19.43
C ARG A 221 9.79 8.29 -20.91
N VAL A 222 9.79 7.26 -21.75
CA VAL A 222 9.74 7.36 -23.22
C VAL A 222 8.32 7.18 -23.80
N ASP A 223 7.43 6.48 -23.10
CA ASP A 223 6.01 6.37 -23.46
C ASP A 223 5.11 6.46 -22.22
N TYR A 224 3.85 6.81 -22.42
CA TYR A 224 2.87 7.02 -21.35
C TYR A 224 1.43 6.77 -21.82
N ARG A 225 0.65 6.06 -20.98
CA ARG A 225 -0.80 5.98 -21.07
C ARG A 225 -1.42 6.07 -19.68
N GLY A 226 -2.57 6.71 -19.55
CA GLY A 226 -3.29 6.74 -18.27
C GLY A 226 -4.72 7.21 -18.43
N PHE A 227 -5.56 6.80 -17.49
CA PHE A 227 -6.99 7.13 -17.45
C PHE A 227 -7.53 6.98 -16.03
N GLU A 228 -8.64 7.69 -15.80
CA GLU A 228 -9.46 7.56 -14.59
C GLU A 228 -10.75 6.82 -14.93
N SER A 229 -11.39 6.28 -13.89
CA SER A 229 -12.69 5.63 -14.00
C SER A 229 -13.66 6.21 -13.00
N ASP A 230 -14.94 6.30 -13.37
CA ASP A 230 -16.01 6.82 -12.51
C ASP A 230 -16.43 5.81 -11.41
N VAL A 231 -15.46 5.16 -10.77
CA VAL A 231 -15.71 4.30 -9.61
C VAL A 231 -16.12 5.20 -8.46
N LYS A 232 -17.37 5.07 -8.02
CA LYS A 232 -17.88 5.94 -6.94
C LYS A 232 -17.13 5.66 -5.64
N GLY A 233 -16.75 6.73 -4.92
CA GLY A 233 -16.14 6.63 -3.60
C GLY A 233 -17.04 5.90 -2.59
N SER A 234 -16.44 5.33 -1.55
CA SER A 234 -17.18 4.71 -0.45
C SER A 234 -17.93 5.79 0.34
N HIS A 235 -19.26 5.77 0.29
CA HIS A 235 -20.10 6.61 1.14
C HIS A 235 -20.76 5.76 2.22
N SER A 236 -20.38 6.00 3.47
CA SER A 236 -20.85 5.28 4.67
C SER A 236 -22.29 5.64 5.08
N LYS A 237 -23.15 6.02 4.14
CA LYS A 237 -24.57 6.28 4.47
C LYS A 237 -25.27 4.93 4.58
N GLY A 238 -25.24 4.37 5.79
CA GLY A 238 -25.86 3.09 6.14
C GLY A 238 -27.35 3.09 5.79
N GLY A 239 -27.77 2.17 4.92
CA GLY A 239 -29.16 2.07 4.51
C GLY A 239 -29.40 0.90 3.57
N PHE A 240 -30.68 0.57 3.35
CA PHE A 240 -31.14 -0.57 2.54
C PHE A 240 -30.69 -0.55 1.07
N SER A 241 -30.09 0.55 0.60
CA SER A 241 -29.49 0.71 -0.72
C SER A 241 -27.97 0.47 -0.75
N GLN A 242 -27.31 0.34 0.39
CA GLN A 242 -25.84 0.20 0.51
C GLN A 242 -25.32 -1.04 -0.22
N ALA A 243 -25.90 -2.21 0.01
CA ALA A 243 -25.48 -3.46 -0.64
C ALA A 243 -25.64 -3.44 -2.18
N ARG A 244 -26.57 -2.63 -2.71
CA ARG A 244 -26.70 -2.42 -4.16
C ARG A 244 -25.62 -1.49 -4.69
N PHE A 245 -25.24 -0.45 -3.93
CA PHE A 245 -24.15 0.45 -4.31
C PHE A 245 -22.80 -0.23 -4.27
N GLU A 246 -22.54 -1.05 -3.24
CA GLU A 246 -21.32 -1.86 -3.12
C GLU A 246 -21.20 -2.80 -4.33
N ARG A 247 -22.25 -3.59 -4.66
CA ARG A 247 -22.23 -4.46 -5.85
C ARG A 247 -21.99 -3.73 -7.17
N ILE A 248 -22.58 -2.55 -7.35
CA ILE A 248 -22.34 -1.75 -8.56
C ILE A 248 -20.90 -1.28 -8.58
N ARG A 249 -20.38 -0.81 -7.45
CA ARG A 249 -19.01 -0.32 -7.32
C ARG A 249 -17.99 -1.43 -7.56
N ASP A 250 -18.20 -2.62 -6.98
CA ASP A 250 -17.33 -3.77 -7.19
C ASP A 250 -17.28 -4.14 -8.67
N GLY A 251 -18.43 -4.18 -9.37
CA GLY A 251 -18.46 -4.37 -10.81
C GLY A 251 -17.74 -3.27 -11.60
N GLN A 252 -17.83 -2.00 -11.18
CA GLN A 252 -17.07 -0.92 -11.81
C GLN A 252 -15.56 -1.06 -11.58
N ILE A 253 -15.14 -1.58 -10.43
CA ILE A 253 -13.73 -1.87 -10.13
C ILE A 253 -13.26 -3.02 -11.02
N ASP A 254 -14.03 -4.10 -11.13
CA ASP A 254 -13.69 -5.24 -11.99
C ASP A 254 -13.51 -4.81 -13.45
N ASP A 255 -14.46 -4.03 -13.99
CA ASP A 255 -14.38 -3.46 -15.35
C ASP A 255 -13.14 -2.56 -15.51
N HIS A 256 -12.81 -1.77 -14.48
CA HIS A 256 -11.61 -0.93 -14.48
C HIS A 256 -10.34 -1.77 -14.54
N LEU A 257 -10.22 -2.80 -13.68
CA LEU A 257 -9.04 -3.66 -13.61
C LEU A 257 -8.88 -4.50 -14.87
N GLU A 258 -9.97 -4.95 -15.51
CA GLU A 258 -9.91 -5.58 -16.83
C GLU A 258 -9.30 -4.64 -17.87
N ARG A 259 -9.76 -3.40 -17.93
CA ARG A 259 -9.18 -2.37 -18.82
C ARG A 259 -7.70 -2.08 -18.52
N CYS A 260 -7.30 -2.13 -17.25
CA CYS A 260 -5.88 -2.02 -16.86
C CYS A 260 -5.05 -3.15 -17.47
N ARG A 261 -5.49 -4.42 -17.33
CA ARG A 261 -4.82 -5.59 -17.90
C ARG A 261 -4.71 -5.50 -19.42
N GLU A 262 -5.80 -5.12 -20.10
CA GLU A 262 -5.80 -4.91 -21.55
C GLU A 262 -4.78 -3.85 -21.98
N THR A 263 -4.73 -2.72 -21.24
CA THR A 263 -3.79 -1.63 -21.52
C THR A 263 -2.34 -2.05 -21.29
N ILE A 264 -2.06 -2.82 -20.24
CA ILE A 264 -0.72 -3.39 -20.00
C ILE A 264 -0.33 -4.31 -21.16
N ALA A 265 -1.22 -5.20 -21.59
CA ALA A 265 -0.97 -6.10 -22.71
C ALA A 265 -0.73 -5.33 -24.03
N ASP A 266 -1.48 -4.25 -24.27
CA ASP A 266 -1.28 -3.37 -25.42
C ASP A 266 0.09 -2.67 -25.39
N VAL A 267 0.51 -2.17 -24.23
CA VAL A 267 1.81 -1.51 -24.07
C VAL A 267 2.94 -2.51 -24.25
N ARG A 268 2.88 -3.69 -23.59
CA ARG A 268 3.91 -4.74 -23.75
C ARG A 268 4.04 -5.22 -25.20
N ARG A 269 2.93 -5.33 -25.94
CA ARG A 269 2.96 -5.64 -27.38
C ARG A 269 3.60 -4.55 -28.25
N GLY A 270 3.65 -3.32 -27.77
CA GLY A 270 4.25 -2.18 -28.46
C GLY A 270 5.73 -1.97 -28.18
N VAL A 271 6.30 -2.67 -27.19
CA VAL A 271 7.72 -2.60 -26.84
C VAL A 271 8.47 -3.74 -27.53
N ASP A 272 9.70 -3.47 -27.96
CA ASP A 272 10.55 -4.49 -28.58
C ASP A 272 11.10 -5.45 -27.53
N GLY A 273 10.66 -6.71 -27.61
CA GLY A 273 11.12 -7.77 -26.71
C GLY A 273 10.28 -7.93 -25.44
N ASP A 274 10.69 -8.86 -24.60
CA ASP A 274 10.08 -9.05 -23.28
C ASP A 274 10.82 -8.16 -22.29
N VAL A 275 10.14 -7.11 -21.82
CA VAL A 275 10.68 -6.12 -20.89
C VAL A 275 10.08 -6.29 -19.50
N PRO A 276 10.84 -6.01 -18.43
CA PRO A 276 10.31 -6.10 -17.07
C PRO A 276 9.07 -5.23 -16.87
N LEU A 277 8.11 -5.76 -16.11
CA LEU A 277 6.90 -5.07 -15.70
C LEU A 277 6.87 -4.94 -14.18
N TYR A 278 6.75 -3.71 -13.72
CA TYR A 278 6.56 -3.39 -12.31
C TYR A 278 5.15 -2.87 -12.07
N LEU A 279 4.49 -3.36 -11.03
CA LEU A 279 3.17 -2.89 -10.61
C LEU A 279 3.26 -2.16 -9.27
N ALA A 280 2.70 -0.95 -9.21
CA ALA A 280 2.61 -0.16 -7.99
C ALA A 280 1.17 0.28 -7.77
N GLY A 281 0.74 0.45 -6.53
CA GLY A 281 -0.51 1.16 -6.23
C GLY A 281 -1.25 0.63 -5.03
N GLN A 282 -2.58 0.58 -5.12
CA GLN A 282 -3.39 0.06 -4.03
C GLN A 282 -3.24 -1.46 -3.97
N ARG A 283 -2.81 -2.01 -2.82
CA ARG A 283 -2.52 -3.45 -2.63
C ARG A 283 -3.55 -4.37 -3.29
N GLY A 284 -4.83 -4.27 -2.93
CA GLY A 284 -5.86 -5.14 -3.51
C GLY A 284 -6.09 -4.97 -5.01
N ALA A 285 -5.84 -3.78 -5.59
CA ALA A 285 -5.94 -3.56 -7.03
C ALA A 285 -4.72 -4.12 -7.77
N VAL A 286 -3.53 -3.96 -7.19
CA VAL A 286 -2.27 -4.53 -7.69
C VAL A 286 -2.34 -6.06 -7.66
N ASP A 287 -2.73 -6.65 -6.53
CA ASP A 287 -2.87 -8.10 -6.37
C ASP A 287 -3.81 -8.67 -7.44
N ALA A 288 -4.98 -8.05 -7.62
CA ALA A 288 -5.96 -8.48 -8.63
C ALA A 288 -5.42 -8.39 -10.07
N VAL A 289 -4.61 -7.40 -10.41
CA VAL A 289 -3.98 -7.32 -11.74
C VAL A 289 -2.86 -8.36 -11.88
N ALA A 290 -2.04 -8.54 -10.85
CA ALA A 290 -0.92 -9.47 -10.82
C ALA A 290 -1.35 -10.95 -10.95
N GLU A 291 -2.59 -11.29 -10.58
CA GLU A 291 -3.14 -12.65 -10.79
C GLU A 291 -3.18 -13.08 -12.27
N GLU A 292 -3.31 -12.13 -13.20
CA GLU A 292 -3.46 -12.40 -14.64
C GLU A 292 -2.31 -11.83 -15.49
N VAL A 293 -1.45 -11.03 -14.87
CA VAL A 293 -0.35 -10.35 -15.55
C VAL A 293 0.96 -10.74 -14.86
N ASP A 294 1.89 -11.30 -15.64
CA ASP A 294 3.22 -11.64 -15.16
C ASP A 294 4.04 -10.36 -14.93
N ALA A 295 4.17 -9.99 -13.66
CA ALA A 295 4.90 -8.82 -13.19
C ALA A 295 6.11 -9.24 -12.37
N ASP A 296 7.26 -8.62 -12.65
CA ASP A 296 8.55 -8.92 -12.03
C ASP A 296 8.63 -8.46 -10.57
N ALA A 297 7.93 -7.37 -10.23
CA ALA A 297 7.75 -6.95 -8.85
C ALA A 297 6.48 -6.13 -8.66
N THR A 298 5.98 -6.14 -7.42
CA THR A 298 4.80 -5.40 -7.00
C THR A 298 5.06 -4.62 -5.71
N ALA A 299 4.45 -3.44 -5.56
CA ALA A 299 4.52 -2.68 -4.32
C ALA A 299 3.24 -1.89 -4.05
N ALA A 300 2.91 -1.73 -2.77
CA ALA A 300 1.84 -0.83 -2.35
C ALA A 300 2.38 0.62 -2.29
N VAL A 301 1.75 1.55 -3.01
CA VAL A 301 2.08 2.98 -2.96
C VAL A 301 0.81 3.82 -2.87
N ASP A 302 0.87 4.94 -2.15
CA ASP A 302 -0.27 5.86 -1.98
C ASP A 302 -0.21 7.06 -2.93
N ALA A 303 0.16 6.81 -4.18
CA ALA A 303 0.17 7.85 -5.21
C ALA A 303 -1.26 8.26 -5.59
N THR A 304 -1.57 9.55 -5.56
CA THR A 304 -2.91 10.10 -5.80
C THR A 304 -2.87 11.33 -6.72
N GLY A 305 -4.03 11.79 -7.17
CA GLY A 305 -4.17 12.92 -8.10
C GLY A 305 -4.26 12.46 -9.56
N ASP A 306 -4.00 13.36 -10.50
CA ASP A 306 -4.12 13.06 -11.93
C ASP A 306 -3.19 11.90 -12.35
N PRO A 307 -3.55 11.07 -13.36
CA PRO A 307 -2.82 9.84 -13.67
C PRO A 307 -1.32 10.04 -13.99
N LYS A 308 -0.95 11.15 -14.62
CA LYS A 308 0.45 11.40 -15.01
C LYS A 308 1.35 11.81 -13.82
N PRO A 309 0.96 12.80 -12.98
CA PRO A 309 1.64 13.08 -11.70
C PRO A 309 1.62 11.90 -10.74
N ALA A 310 0.51 11.18 -10.62
CA ALA A 310 0.41 10.03 -9.74
C ALA A 310 1.41 8.93 -10.15
N LEU A 311 1.59 8.68 -11.45
CA LEU A 311 2.61 7.74 -11.93
C LEU A 311 4.04 8.18 -11.58
N GLU A 312 4.32 9.48 -11.59
CA GLU A 312 5.63 10.02 -11.23
C GLU A 312 5.92 9.83 -9.73
N ASP A 313 4.93 10.08 -8.87
CA ASP A 313 5.03 9.81 -7.44
C ASP A 313 5.17 8.30 -7.15
N ALA A 314 4.42 7.47 -7.87
CA ALA A 314 4.53 6.01 -7.80
C ALA A 314 5.93 5.55 -8.21
N TYR A 315 6.47 6.08 -9.32
CA TYR A 315 7.83 5.79 -9.77
C TYR A 315 8.87 6.13 -8.70
N HIS A 316 8.75 7.32 -8.12
CA HIS A 316 9.62 7.75 -7.04
C HIS A 316 9.53 6.80 -5.85
N SER A 317 8.32 6.50 -5.39
CA SER A 317 8.09 5.65 -4.23
C SER A 317 8.60 4.23 -4.45
N PHE A 318 8.28 3.62 -5.59
CA PHE A 318 8.63 2.25 -5.96
C PHE A 318 10.15 2.02 -5.99
N PHE A 319 10.92 2.91 -6.62
CA PHE A 319 12.38 2.79 -6.72
C PHE A 319 13.14 3.43 -5.54
N THR A 320 12.48 3.61 -4.40
CA THR A 320 13.18 3.98 -3.17
C THR A 320 13.75 2.75 -2.53
N VAL A 321 15.03 2.80 -2.18
CA VAL A 321 15.65 1.77 -1.36
C VAL A 321 15.75 2.29 0.07
N GLU A 322 15.31 1.52 1.04
CA GLU A 322 15.57 1.79 2.45
C GLU A 322 16.85 1.06 2.87
N LEU A 323 17.85 1.84 3.30
CA LEU A 323 19.07 1.33 3.92
C LEU A 323 18.94 1.45 5.42
N SER A 324 19.04 0.33 6.12
CA SER A 324 19.11 0.23 7.57
C SER A 324 20.49 -0.25 7.99
N VAL A 325 21.16 0.48 8.89
CA VAL A 325 22.41 0.05 9.54
C VAL A 325 22.07 -0.58 10.87
N LEU A 326 22.44 -1.84 11.05
CA LEU A 326 22.09 -2.68 12.21
C LEU A 326 23.09 -2.51 13.38
#